data_AF-A0AAD5P7E4-F1
#
_entry.id   AF-A0AAD5P7E4-F1
#
_cell.length_a   1.000
_cell.length_b   1.000
_cell.length_c   1.000
_cell.angle_alpha   90.00
_cell.angle_beta   90.00
_cell.angle_gamma   90.00
#
_symmetry.space_group_name_H-M   'P 1'
#
loop_
_entity.id
_entity.type
_entity.pdbx_description
1 polymer ?
#
loop_
_entity_poly.entity_id
_entity_poly.type
_entity_poly.pdbx_seq_one_letter_code
_entity_poly.pdbx_strand_id
1 'polypeptide(L)'
;MQSIQQRSIACFRILHVQQQSRNGIYMNRIQCMSSEQNKWQPKKRLSRIAMNQLRDLNAMAPEQYDIPALSEKFHISQEAVRRIIKSKFIPTHEIAQRQEENRYKAMGKRQKSFRKPGTDSEKRNYNKNNNKKV
;
A
#
# COMPACT_ATOMS: atom_id res chain seq x y z
N MET A 1 23.35 67.98 4.52
CA MET A 1 22.18 67.50 3.75
C MET A 1 22.16 65.98 3.85
N GLN A 2 21.00 65.42 4.15
CA GLN A 2 20.84 64.21 4.96
C GLN A 2 21.17 62.88 4.26
N SER A 3 21.53 61.92 5.13
CA SER A 3 21.70 60.48 4.98
C SER A 3 20.60 59.78 4.18
N ILE A 4 20.98 58.93 3.22
CA ILE A 4 20.06 57.94 2.64
C ILE A 4 20.27 56.63 3.39
N GLN A 5 19.34 56.38 4.31
CA GLN A 5 19.23 55.16 5.10
C GLN A 5 18.67 54.00 4.27
N GLN A 6 19.08 52.80 4.68
CA GLN A 6 18.52 51.52 4.30
C GLN A 6 17.00 51.46 4.55
N ARG A 7 16.25 51.03 3.53
CA ARG A 7 14.85 50.57 3.64
C ARG A 7 14.74 49.33 2.75
N SER A 8 14.85 48.15 3.34
CA SER A 8 13.73 47.33 3.82
C SER A 8 13.07 46.52 2.70
N ILE A 9 13.31 45.22 2.78
CA ILE A 9 12.78 44.14 1.95
C ILE A 9 11.30 43.96 2.29
N ALA A 10 10.38 44.45 1.46
CA ALA A 10 8.98 43.99 1.46
C ALA A 10 8.26 44.42 0.17
N CYS A 11 7.48 43.49 -0.38
CA CYS A 11 6.53 43.65 -1.48
C CYS A 11 7.08 43.76 -2.92
N PHE A 12 7.45 42.61 -3.47
CA PHE A 12 7.14 42.30 -4.88
C PHE A 12 6.25 41.05 -4.91
N ARG A 13 4.95 41.28 -4.75
CA ARG A 13 3.87 40.31 -4.82
C ARG A 13 3.09 40.67 -6.08
N ILE A 14 3.10 39.81 -7.09
CA ILE A 14 2.08 39.55 -8.12
C ILE A 14 2.77 39.05 -9.40
N LEU A 15 2.25 37.91 -9.91
CA LEU A 15 2.59 37.19 -11.14
C LEU A 15 3.83 36.28 -11.11
N HIS A 16 3.71 35.17 -10.38
CA HIS A 16 3.80 33.82 -10.97
C HIS A 16 3.28 32.79 -9.95
N VAL A 17 1.95 32.64 -9.94
CA VAL A 17 1.24 31.49 -9.38
C VAL A 17 1.49 30.31 -10.32
N GLN A 18 2.59 29.59 -10.16
CA GLN A 18 2.80 28.34 -10.88
C GLN A 18 3.36 27.25 -9.97
N GLN A 19 2.61 26.14 -10.00
CA GLN A 19 2.88 24.83 -9.42
C GLN A 19 3.03 24.76 -7.89
N GLN A 20 1.92 24.97 -7.19
CA GLN A 20 1.55 24.02 -6.15
C GLN A 20 1.21 22.68 -6.83
N SER A 21 2.24 21.93 -7.25
CA SER A 21 2.05 20.56 -7.68
C SER A 21 1.57 19.75 -6.48
N ARG A 22 0.37 19.21 -6.64
CA ARG A 22 -0.35 18.34 -5.72
C ARG A 22 0.59 17.24 -5.23
N ASN A 23 1.14 17.39 -4.03
CA ASN A 23 1.78 16.30 -3.31
C ASN A 23 0.65 15.34 -2.86
N GLY A 24 0.20 14.52 -3.81
CA GLY A 24 -0.74 13.45 -3.59
C GLY A 24 -0.21 12.44 -2.58
N ILE A 25 -1.12 11.62 -2.08
CA ILE A 25 -1.04 10.70 -0.93
C ILE A 25 -0.09 9.51 -1.20
N TYR A 26 1.11 9.76 -1.69
CA TYR A 26 2.08 8.74 -2.01
C TYR A 26 3.48 9.30 -1.77
N MET A 27 3.88 9.41 -0.51
CA MET A 27 5.25 9.08 -0.07
C MET A 27 5.26 8.84 1.44
N ASN A 28 6.18 7.97 1.87
CA ASN A 28 6.45 7.39 3.22
C ASN A 28 5.86 5.97 3.40
N ARG A 29 6.59 4.91 3.73
CA ARG A 29 7.95 4.75 4.28
C ARG A 29 8.31 3.26 4.35
N ILE A 30 9.19 2.79 3.48
CA ILE A 30 10.44 2.11 3.87
C ILE A 30 11.45 2.57 2.83
N GLN A 31 12.36 3.44 3.25
CA GLN A 31 13.50 3.82 2.43
C GLN A 31 14.45 2.63 2.47
N CYS A 32 14.50 1.91 1.35
CA CYS A 32 15.48 0.88 1.07
C CYS A 32 16.83 1.57 1.02
N MET A 33 17.64 1.46 2.07
CA MET A 33 19.02 1.91 2.02
C MET A 33 19.92 0.69 2.22
N SER A 34 20.68 0.43 1.15
CA SER A 34 21.88 -0.41 1.06
C SER A 34 21.73 -1.93 1.23
N SER A 35 22.03 -2.65 0.15
CA SER A 35 22.70 -3.98 0.14
C SER A 35 21.91 -5.31 0.06
N GLU A 36 20.68 -5.33 -0.48
CA GLU A 36 20.02 -6.58 -0.96
C GLU A 36 19.47 -6.44 -2.41
N GLN A 37 20.25 -5.82 -3.30
CA GLN A 37 19.82 -5.24 -4.60
C GLN A 37 19.11 -6.19 -5.61
N ASN A 38 18.85 -7.47 -5.32
CA ASN A 38 18.24 -8.41 -6.28
C ASN A 38 17.17 -9.36 -5.71
N LYS A 39 16.66 -9.19 -4.48
CA LYS A 39 15.52 -10.00 -4.04
C LYS A 39 14.22 -9.46 -4.64
N TRP A 40 13.63 -10.23 -5.56
CA TRP A 40 12.27 -10.03 -6.05
C TRP A 40 11.28 -10.01 -4.86
N GLN A 41 10.83 -8.81 -4.48
CA GLN A 41 9.88 -8.59 -3.39
C GLN A 41 8.65 -7.84 -3.91
N PRO A 42 7.64 -8.55 -4.46
CA PRO A 42 6.45 -7.92 -5.00
C PRO A 42 5.70 -7.18 -3.88
N LYS A 43 5.45 -5.88 -4.07
CA LYS A 43 4.84 -4.99 -3.06
C LYS A 43 3.42 -5.42 -2.68
N LYS A 44 2.65 -5.94 -3.64
CA LYS A 44 1.27 -6.42 -3.48
C LYS A 44 1.17 -7.87 -3.97
N ARG A 45 0.47 -8.70 -3.19
CA ARG A 45 0.16 -10.10 -3.55
C ARG A 45 -1.28 -10.15 -4.02
N LEU A 46 -1.55 -10.88 -5.09
CA LEU A 46 -2.93 -11.16 -5.52
C LEU A 46 -3.64 -11.98 -4.44
N SER A 47 -4.84 -11.55 -4.03
CA SER A 47 -5.61 -12.27 -3.00
C SER A 47 -6.11 -13.61 -3.55
N ARG A 48 -6.23 -14.63 -2.70
CA ARG A 48 -6.82 -15.93 -3.11
C ARG A 48 -8.23 -15.78 -3.68
N ILE A 49 -9.04 -14.90 -3.10
CA ILE A 49 -10.40 -14.61 -3.62
C ILE A 49 -10.32 -14.05 -5.04
N ALA A 50 -9.40 -13.11 -5.28
CA ALA A 50 -9.21 -12.54 -6.62
C ALA A 50 -8.69 -13.58 -7.63
N MET A 51 -7.84 -14.53 -7.21
CA MET A 51 -7.43 -15.65 -8.07
C MET A 51 -8.60 -16.56 -8.44
N ASN A 52 -9.55 -16.80 -7.52
CA ASN A 52 -10.75 -17.58 -7.81
C ASN A 52 -11.69 -16.81 -8.75
N GLN A 53 -11.93 -15.53 -8.50
CA GLN A 53 -12.70 -14.67 -9.40
C GLN A 53 -12.14 -14.67 -10.82
N LEU A 54 -10.80 -14.68 -10.96
CA LEU A 54 -10.16 -14.80 -12.27
C LEU A 54 -10.50 -16.13 -12.96
N ARG A 55 -10.47 -17.25 -12.22
CA ARG A 55 -10.86 -18.57 -12.75
C ARG A 55 -12.34 -18.61 -13.13
N ASP A 56 -13.20 -18.05 -12.29
CA ASP A 56 -14.65 -18.04 -12.50
C ASP A 56 -15.01 -17.25 -13.76
N LEU A 57 -14.41 -16.06 -13.95
CA LEU A 57 -14.62 -15.24 -15.15
C LEU A 57 -14.18 -15.97 -16.43
N ASN A 58 -13.00 -16.58 -16.40
CA ASN A 58 -12.49 -17.35 -17.54
C ASN A 58 -13.35 -18.60 -17.84
N ALA A 59 -13.93 -19.22 -16.81
CA ALA A 59 -14.80 -20.38 -16.98
C ALA A 59 -16.18 -19.99 -17.54
N MET A 60 -16.70 -18.81 -17.19
CA MET A 60 -17.99 -18.32 -17.67
C MET A 60 -17.94 -17.90 -19.14
N ALA A 61 -16.89 -17.19 -19.57
CA ALA A 61 -16.78 -16.69 -20.94
C ALA A 61 -15.30 -16.62 -21.40
N PRO A 62 -14.73 -17.74 -21.87
CA PRO A 62 -13.33 -17.78 -22.29
C PRO A 62 -13.03 -16.90 -23.52
N GLU A 63 -13.99 -16.74 -24.43
CA GLU A 63 -13.85 -15.89 -25.62
C GLU A 63 -13.71 -14.40 -25.27
N GLN A 64 -14.40 -13.95 -24.22
CA GLN A 64 -14.38 -12.54 -23.78
C GLN A 64 -13.26 -12.26 -22.77
N TYR A 65 -12.96 -13.23 -21.90
CA TYR A 65 -11.97 -13.11 -20.84
C TYR A 65 -10.69 -13.87 -21.15
N ASP A 66 -10.05 -13.54 -22.28
CA ASP A 66 -8.74 -14.07 -22.62
C ASP A 66 -7.64 -13.52 -21.67
N ILE A 67 -6.47 -14.15 -21.71
CA ILE A 67 -5.27 -13.83 -20.94
C ILE A 67 -4.90 -12.33 -20.94
N PRO A 68 -4.85 -11.61 -22.09
CA PRO A 68 -4.52 -10.18 -22.08
C PRO A 68 -5.60 -9.35 -21.39
N ALA A 69 -6.89 -9.66 -21.59
CA ALA A 69 -8.00 -8.94 -20.95
C ALA A 69 -8.01 -9.14 -19.43
N LEU A 70 -7.76 -10.36 -18.95
CA LEU A 70 -7.62 -10.66 -17.52
C LEU A 70 -6.38 -10.01 -16.91
N SER A 71 -5.26 -9.98 -17.65
CA SER A 71 -4.03 -9.32 -17.24
C SER A 71 -4.25 -7.84 -16.97
N GLU A 72 -4.96 -7.16 -17.86
CA GLU A 72 -5.31 -5.75 -17.72
C GLU A 72 -6.26 -5.53 -16.53
N LYS A 73 -7.33 -6.33 -16.42
CA LYS A 73 -8.36 -6.21 -15.37
C LYS A 73 -7.80 -6.37 -13.95
N PHE A 74 -6.86 -7.29 -13.77
CA PHE A 74 -6.26 -7.59 -12.46
C PHE A 74 -4.89 -6.92 -12.24
N HIS A 75 -4.38 -6.18 -13.23
CA HIS A 75 -3.06 -5.54 -13.21
C HIS A 75 -1.91 -6.50 -12.84
N ILE A 76 -1.93 -7.69 -13.43
CA ILE A 76 -0.91 -8.74 -13.26
C ILE A 76 -0.32 -9.11 -14.61
N SER A 77 0.91 -9.63 -14.64
CA SER A 77 1.52 -10.14 -15.88
C SER A 77 0.69 -11.27 -16.50
N GLN A 78 0.62 -11.33 -17.83
CA GLN A 78 -0.01 -12.40 -18.60
C GLN A 78 0.53 -13.80 -18.21
N GLU A 79 1.82 -13.91 -17.90
CA GLU A 79 2.43 -15.17 -17.42
C GLU A 79 1.85 -15.64 -16.08
N ALA A 80 1.51 -14.70 -15.19
CA ALA A 80 0.86 -15.02 -13.93
C ALA A 80 -0.57 -15.52 -14.18
N VAL A 81 -1.32 -14.88 -15.08
CA VAL A 81 -2.66 -15.29 -15.49
C VAL A 81 -2.63 -16.73 -16.03
N ARG A 82 -1.73 -17.03 -16.96
CA ARG A 82 -1.52 -18.38 -17.52
C ARG A 82 -1.28 -19.42 -16.43
N ARG A 83 -0.44 -19.11 -15.44
CA ARG A 83 -0.16 -20.02 -14.30
C ARG A 83 -1.39 -20.25 -13.43
N ILE A 84 -2.18 -19.21 -13.16
CA ILE A 84 -3.40 -19.30 -12.34
C ILE A 84 -4.43 -20.20 -13.04
N ILE A 85 -4.68 -19.97 -14.33
CA ILE A 85 -5.65 -20.76 -15.12
C ILE A 85 -5.17 -22.21 -15.27
N LYS A 86 -3.88 -22.44 -15.54
CA LYS A 86 -3.31 -23.79 -15.71
C LYS A 86 -3.33 -24.62 -14.42
N SER A 87 -3.27 -23.97 -13.25
CA SER A 87 -3.25 -24.67 -11.96
C SER A 87 -4.61 -25.28 -11.61
N LYS A 88 -4.65 -26.60 -11.39
CA LYS A 88 -5.87 -27.37 -11.07
C LYS A 88 -6.10 -27.60 -9.57
N PHE A 89 -5.25 -27.06 -8.71
CA PHE A 89 -5.33 -27.32 -7.27
C PHE A 89 -6.52 -26.61 -6.64
N ILE A 90 -7.45 -27.39 -6.08
CA ILE A 90 -8.60 -26.92 -5.31
C ILE A 90 -8.41 -27.39 -3.86
N PRO A 91 -8.23 -26.47 -2.89
CA PRO A 91 -8.09 -26.86 -1.50
C PRO A 91 -9.42 -27.43 -0.97
N THR A 92 -9.34 -28.44 -0.11
CA THR A 92 -10.51 -28.84 0.69
C THR A 92 -10.89 -27.72 1.64
N HIS A 93 -12.13 -27.75 2.15
CA HIS A 93 -12.65 -26.70 3.03
C HIS A 93 -11.75 -26.43 4.26
N GLU A 94 -11.29 -27.49 4.93
CA GLU A 94 -10.38 -27.39 6.07
C GLU A 94 -9.04 -26.74 5.72
N ILE A 95 -8.47 -27.09 4.56
CA ILE A 95 -7.21 -26.53 4.08
C ILE A 95 -7.40 -25.05 3.74
N ALA A 96 -8.51 -24.69 3.11
CA ALA A 96 -8.83 -23.30 2.76
C ALA A 96 -8.97 -22.43 4.01
N GLN A 97 -9.69 -22.91 5.03
CA GLN A 97 -9.84 -22.22 6.32
C GLN A 97 -8.48 -22.02 7.00
N ARG A 98 -7.69 -23.09 7.12
CA ARG A 98 -6.33 -23.03 7.69
C ARG A 98 -5.43 -22.03 6.96
N GLN A 99 -5.49 -22.01 5.62
CA GLN A 99 -4.72 -21.07 4.81
C GLN A 99 -5.15 -19.61 5.04
N GLU A 100 -6.45 -19.37 5.24
CA GLU A 100 -6.98 -18.03 5.49
C GLU A 100 -6.63 -17.55 6.90
N GLU A 101 -6.76 -18.39 7.91
CA GLU A 101 -6.29 -18.09 9.27
C GLU A 101 -4.81 -17.74 9.30
N ASN A 102 -3.98 -18.52 8.62
CA ASN A 102 -2.54 -18.26 8.54
C ASN A 102 -2.26 -16.91 7.87
N ARG A 103 -3.06 -16.53 6.87
CA ARG A 103 -2.98 -15.21 6.22
C ARG A 103 -3.34 -14.10 7.21
N TYR A 104 -4.44 -14.22 7.96
CA TYR A 104 -4.84 -13.25 8.98
C TYR A 104 -3.80 -13.10 10.09
N LYS A 105 -3.28 -14.23 10.61
CA LYS A 105 -2.21 -14.25 11.62
C LYS A 105 -0.94 -13.55 11.10
N ALA A 106 -0.55 -13.78 9.85
CA ALA A 106 0.59 -13.12 9.22
C ALA A 106 0.35 -11.60 8.99
N MET A 107 -0.86 -11.19 8.61
CA MET A 107 -1.23 -9.79 8.46
C MET A 107 -1.12 -9.02 9.79
N GLY A 108 -1.61 -9.60 10.89
CA GLY A 108 -1.50 -8.99 12.22
C GLY A 108 -0.04 -8.79 12.67
N LYS A 109 0.83 -9.77 12.41
CA LYS A 109 2.28 -9.64 12.67
C LYS A 109 2.91 -8.52 11.85
N ARG A 110 2.57 -8.44 10.55
CA ARG A 110 3.06 -7.39 9.65
C ARG A 110 2.56 -5.99 10.05
N GLN A 111 1.31 -5.87 10.48
CA GLN A 111 0.78 -4.59 10.96
C GLN A 111 1.53 -4.12 12.22
N LYS A 112 1.78 -5.03 13.18
CA LYS A 112 2.58 -4.74 14.37
C LYS A 112 4.00 -4.27 14.02
N SER A 113 4.65 -4.85 13.01
CA SER A 113 5.99 -4.40 12.58
C SER A 113 6.00 -3.01 11.93
N PHE A 114 4.90 -2.60 11.28
CA PHE A 114 4.79 -1.24 10.74
C PHE A 114 4.44 -0.18 11.79
N ARG A 115 3.75 -0.57 12.87
CA ARG A 115 3.49 0.33 14.01
C ARG A 115 4.82 0.63 14.68
N LYS A 116 5.28 1.88 14.64
CA LYS A 116 6.48 2.32 15.36
C LYS A 116 6.29 2.04 16.87
N PRO A 117 7.14 1.22 17.52
CA PRO A 117 7.09 1.08 18.97
C PRO A 117 7.57 2.41 19.57
N GLY A 118 6.66 3.17 20.17
CA GLY A 118 7.02 4.46 20.79
C GLY A 118 5.95 5.56 20.78
N THR A 119 4.73 5.32 20.28
CA THR A 119 3.66 6.35 20.33
C THR A 119 2.44 5.96 21.17
N ASP A 120 2.25 4.67 21.49
CA ASP A 120 1.05 4.16 22.17
C ASP A 120 1.22 4.00 23.70
N SER A 121 2.45 3.95 24.23
CA SER A 121 2.73 3.93 25.68
C SER A 121 2.57 5.31 26.32
N GLU A 122 3.12 6.36 25.69
CA GLU A 122 3.00 7.76 26.16
C GLU A 122 1.54 8.27 26.11
N LYS A 123 0.79 7.95 25.04
CA LYS A 123 -0.63 8.33 24.91
C LYS A 123 -1.55 7.65 25.93
N ARG A 124 -1.32 6.37 26.26
CA ARG A 124 -2.07 5.67 27.32
C ARG A 124 -1.82 6.29 28.70
N ASN A 125 -0.59 6.75 28.95
CA ASN A 125 -0.23 7.38 30.22
C ASN A 125 -0.86 8.78 30.35
N TYR A 126 -0.88 9.58 29.28
CA TYR A 126 -1.58 10.88 29.25
C TYR A 126 -3.08 10.74 29.57
N ASN A 127 -3.76 9.76 28.97
CA ASN A 127 -5.19 9.55 29.19
C ASN A 127 -5.50 9.02 30.61
N LYS A 128 -4.63 8.16 31.17
CA LYS A 128 -4.76 7.64 32.54
C LYS A 128 -4.60 8.71 33.61
N ASN A 129 -3.73 9.70 33.38
CA ASN A 129 -3.47 10.78 34.33
C ASN A 129 -4.55 11.88 34.27
N ASN A 130 -5.17 12.10 33.12
CA ASN A 130 -6.27 13.08 32.98
C ASN A 130 -7.59 12.56 33.53
N ASN A 131 -7.86 11.25 33.45
CA ASN A 131 -9.07 10.63 34.02
C ASN A 131 -8.98 10.37 35.54
N LYS A 132 -7.86 10.72 36.16
CA LYS A 132 -7.60 10.64 37.62
C LYS A 132 -7.71 12.01 38.30
N LYS A 133 -7.98 13.07 37.52
CA LYS A 133 -8.12 14.48 37.96
C LYS A 133 -9.59 14.93 38.06
N VAL A 134 -10.54 14.00 38.00
CA VAL A 134 -11.97 14.22 38.27
C VAL A 134 -12.31 13.61 39.62
#